data_AF-A0A0D5LVQ4-F1
#
_entry.id   AF-A0A0D5LVQ4-F1
#
_cell.length_a   1.000
_cell.length_b   1.000
_cell.length_c   1.000
_cell.angle_alpha   90.00
_cell.angle_beta   90.00
_cell.angle_gamma   90.00
#
_symmetry.space_group_name_H-M   'P 1'
#
loop_
_entity.id
_entity.type
_entity.pdbx_description
1 polymer ?
#
loop_
_entity_poly.entity_id
_entity_poly.type
_entity_poly.pdbx_seq_one_letter_code
_entity_poly.pdbx_strand_id
1 'polypeptide(L)'
;MDQSLKDLALGDAEKQWFVESRFGLFIHWGLYAIGARHEWLMSREEIAPEVYERYFELFDPDAYDPRLWAKRARAAGMKYAVLTTKHHEGFCLWDSAVTDYKATNTPSGRDLVAEYVEAFRAEGLKIGFYHSLIDWHHPDFPIDIFHPLRNHPDAARLNESRDVRRYADYLHAQVEELLTRYGKIDIMWYDFSYPGRSYKGLAGKGRNDWNSEKLLATTRRLQPGIIINNRLDLLDLPGFVPDIMTPEQYTPRVAPTVKGEPVTWEACHTFSGSWGYDRDEETWKDAEQLIKLLVGTVSLGGNLLMNVGPTARGLFDDRAVDALKVYEDWMTLNGEAIHGAGVADIEPPRDCRYTQKGNRLFLHIFSWPFRHIHIDAMDGKLEFARFLHDGSEVKWLTHSKDVDSNVGVTVPEGMITLELPVKKPNVTVPVVELILKD
;
A
#
# COMPACT_ATOMS: atom_id res chain seq x y z
N MET A 1 26.65 -19.41 -5.01
CA MET A 1 25.76 -19.83 -6.11
C MET A 1 25.33 -18.55 -6.79
N ASP A 2 25.84 -18.33 -7.99
CA ASP A 2 25.71 -17.09 -8.76
C ASP A 2 24.40 -17.17 -9.57
N GLN A 3 23.27 -17.04 -8.88
CA GLN A 3 21.97 -16.96 -9.54
C GLN A 3 21.82 -15.55 -10.09
N SER A 4 21.50 -15.41 -11.38
CA SER A 4 21.39 -14.08 -11.97
C SER A 4 20.20 -13.34 -11.34
N LEU A 5 20.29 -12.01 -11.20
CA LEU A 5 19.19 -11.19 -10.67
C LEU A 5 17.88 -11.38 -11.43
N LYS A 6 17.96 -11.73 -12.72
CA LYS A 6 16.81 -12.05 -13.56
C LYS A 6 16.07 -13.29 -13.05
N ASP A 7 16.80 -14.29 -12.56
CA ASP A 7 16.24 -15.55 -12.06
C ASP A 7 15.63 -15.41 -10.66
N LEU A 8 15.71 -14.21 -10.07
CA LEU A 8 15.14 -13.87 -8.76
C LEU A 8 13.83 -13.09 -8.86
N ALA A 9 13.43 -12.65 -10.06
CA ALA A 9 12.17 -11.95 -10.29
C ALA A 9 11.00 -12.95 -10.34
N LEU A 10 9.87 -12.59 -9.75
CA LEU A 10 8.67 -13.43 -9.81
C LEU A 10 7.99 -13.40 -11.17
N GLY A 11 7.52 -14.57 -11.62
CA GLY A 11 6.63 -14.69 -12.76
C GLY A 11 5.20 -14.23 -12.44
N ASP A 12 4.38 -14.03 -13.47
CA ASP A 12 3.01 -13.53 -13.30
C ASP A 12 2.11 -14.49 -12.50
N ALA A 13 2.29 -15.80 -12.66
CA ALA A 13 1.56 -16.81 -11.90
C ALA A 13 1.81 -16.71 -10.38
N GLU A 14 3.03 -16.35 -9.97
CA GLU A 14 3.40 -16.21 -8.56
C GLU A 14 2.82 -14.93 -7.95
N LYS A 15 2.64 -13.89 -8.77
CA LYS A 15 2.02 -12.60 -8.39
C LYS A 15 0.48 -12.63 -8.48
N GLN A 16 -0.12 -13.71 -8.97
CA GLN A 16 -1.56 -13.75 -9.27
C GLN A 16 -2.44 -13.39 -8.07
N TRP A 17 -2.14 -13.94 -6.90
CA TRP A 17 -2.90 -13.65 -5.67
C TRP A 17 -2.89 -12.15 -5.34
N PHE A 18 -1.77 -11.46 -5.62
CA PHE A 18 -1.58 -10.06 -5.33
C PHE A 18 -2.38 -9.20 -6.31
N VAL A 19 -2.30 -9.52 -7.60
CA VAL A 19 -3.08 -8.85 -8.66
C VAL A 19 -4.58 -9.05 -8.44
N GLU A 20 -5.02 -10.20 -7.94
CA GLU A 20 -6.43 -10.43 -7.61
C GLU A 20 -6.87 -9.73 -6.32
N SER A 21 -5.96 -9.55 -5.37
CA SER A 21 -6.24 -8.97 -4.06
C SER A 21 -6.63 -7.50 -4.14
N ARG A 22 -5.91 -6.71 -4.95
CA ARG A 22 -6.08 -5.26 -5.18
C ARG A 22 -5.97 -4.32 -3.98
N PHE A 23 -6.29 -4.76 -2.77
CA PHE A 23 -6.45 -3.86 -1.63
C PHE A 23 -5.83 -4.44 -0.35
N GLY A 24 -4.96 -3.67 0.29
CA GLY A 24 -4.24 -4.06 1.49
C GLY A 24 -4.16 -2.96 2.56
N LEU A 25 -3.81 -3.37 3.77
CA LEU A 25 -3.58 -2.50 4.92
C LEU A 25 -2.09 -2.24 5.14
N PHE A 26 -1.64 -0.99 5.18
CA PHE A 26 -0.35 -0.63 5.75
C PHE A 26 -0.53 -0.30 7.23
N ILE A 27 0.43 -0.69 8.07
CA ILE A 27 0.46 -0.34 9.49
C ILE A 27 1.83 0.24 9.82
N HIS A 28 1.87 1.53 10.16
CA HIS A 28 3.05 2.20 10.70
C HIS A 28 2.90 2.39 12.20
N TRP A 29 3.56 1.53 12.95
CA TRP A 29 3.57 1.57 14.40
C TRP A 29 4.98 1.40 14.97
N GLY A 30 5.25 2.07 16.09
CA GLY A 30 6.58 2.16 16.70
C GLY A 30 6.59 3.19 17.83
N LEU A 31 7.78 3.53 18.32
CA LEU A 31 7.96 4.46 19.44
C LEU A 31 7.47 5.87 19.08
N TYR A 32 7.56 6.25 17.81
CA TYR A 32 7.02 7.51 17.31
C TYR A 32 5.54 7.72 17.60
N ALA A 33 4.77 6.65 17.85
CA ALA A 33 3.36 6.76 18.25
C ALA A 33 3.17 7.41 19.63
N ILE A 34 4.19 7.35 20.51
CA ILE A 34 4.21 8.10 21.79
C ILE A 34 4.47 9.58 21.52
N GLY A 35 5.38 9.89 20.60
CA GLY A 35 5.62 11.26 20.15
C GLY A 35 4.40 11.87 19.45
N ALA A 36 3.59 11.04 18.80
CA ALA A 36 2.27 11.32 18.24
C ALA A 36 2.24 12.52 17.27
N ARG A 37 3.29 12.68 16.46
CA ARG A 37 3.45 13.75 15.47
C ARG A 37 4.36 13.34 14.30
N HIS A 38 4.05 12.18 13.71
CA HIS A 38 4.74 11.58 12.56
C HIS A 38 5.95 10.69 12.89
N GLU A 39 6.17 9.62 12.11
CA GLU A 39 7.28 8.67 12.25
C GLU A 39 8.67 9.24 11.94
N TRP A 40 8.74 10.41 11.32
CA TRP A 40 9.99 11.14 11.06
C TRP A 40 10.36 12.12 12.17
N LEU A 41 9.61 12.18 13.28
CA LEU A 41 9.81 13.20 14.31
C LEU A 41 11.26 13.25 14.83
N MET A 42 11.92 12.09 14.99
CA MET A 42 13.33 12.00 15.41
C MET A 42 14.24 12.80 14.47
N SER A 43 14.06 12.62 13.16
CA SER A 43 14.82 13.32 12.13
C SER A 43 14.41 14.80 12.01
N ARG A 44 13.11 15.10 11.93
CA ARG A 44 12.58 16.45 11.68
C ARG A 44 12.89 17.42 12.81
N GLU A 45 12.86 16.94 14.05
CA GLU A 45 13.18 17.73 15.25
C GLU A 45 14.63 17.57 15.71
N GLU A 46 15.44 16.79 14.96
CA GLU A 46 16.86 16.56 15.26
C GLU A 46 17.08 16.02 16.68
N ILE A 47 16.20 15.13 17.13
CA ILE A 47 16.25 14.52 18.45
C ILE A 47 17.38 13.49 18.47
N ALA A 48 18.36 13.70 19.34
CA ALA A 48 19.45 12.77 19.56
C ALA A 48 18.90 11.40 20.05
N PRO A 49 19.51 10.27 19.65
CA PRO A 49 19.05 8.93 20.04
C PRO A 49 18.83 8.78 21.56
N GLU A 50 19.74 9.33 22.37
CA GLU A 50 19.69 9.23 23.83
C GLU A 50 18.47 9.95 24.43
N VAL A 51 17.97 11.01 23.77
CA VAL A 51 16.77 11.73 24.18
C VAL A 51 15.51 11.00 23.70
N TYR A 52 15.61 10.33 22.55
CA TYR A 52 14.51 9.55 21.98
C TYR A 52 14.22 8.28 22.79
N GLU A 53 15.25 7.73 23.47
CA GLU A 53 15.18 6.55 24.35
C GLU A 53 14.07 6.61 25.41
N ARG A 54 13.66 7.81 25.85
CA ARG A 54 12.51 7.96 26.76
C ARG A 54 11.22 7.33 26.23
N TYR A 55 11.05 7.26 24.91
CA TYR A 55 9.88 6.61 24.31
C TYR A 55 10.00 5.08 24.41
N PHE A 56 11.22 4.53 24.30
CA PHE A 56 11.48 3.11 24.53
C PHE A 56 11.13 2.70 25.97
N GLU A 57 11.55 3.50 26.96
CA GLU A 57 11.25 3.28 28.39
C GLU A 57 9.75 3.32 28.72
N LEU A 58 8.95 4.01 27.90
CA LEU A 58 7.52 4.23 28.11
C LEU A 58 6.63 3.40 27.17
N PHE A 59 7.20 2.58 26.29
CA PHE A 59 6.42 1.84 25.31
C PHE A 59 5.73 0.63 25.95
N ASP A 60 4.47 0.86 26.34
CA ASP A 60 3.54 -0.11 26.90
C ASP A 60 2.19 -0.05 26.17
N PRO A 61 2.01 -0.82 25.08
CA PRO A 61 0.79 -0.79 24.30
C PRO A 61 -0.30 -1.66 24.94
N ASP A 62 -0.82 -1.17 26.07
CA ASP A 62 -1.77 -1.86 26.95
C ASP A 62 -3.11 -2.26 26.30
N ALA A 63 -3.47 -1.62 25.19
CA ALA A 63 -4.69 -1.87 24.42
C ALA A 63 -4.42 -2.52 23.05
N TYR A 64 -3.21 -3.03 22.81
CA TYR A 64 -2.87 -3.74 21.58
C TYR A 64 -3.59 -5.09 21.48
N ASP A 65 -4.57 -5.13 20.57
CA ASP A 65 -5.27 -6.34 20.12
C ASP A 65 -5.20 -6.45 18.58
N PRO A 66 -4.24 -7.20 18.02
CA PRO A 66 -4.13 -7.37 16.58
C PRO A 66 -5.28 -8.18 15.97
N ARG A 67 -6.08 -8.90 16.77
CA ARG A 67 -7.29 -9.59 16.27
C ARG A 67 -8.35 -8.57 15.89
N LEU A 68 -8.48 -7.49 16.67
CA LEU A 68 -9.36 -6.38 16.31
C LEU A 68 -8.88 -5.67 15.05
N TRP A 69 -7.57 -5.47 14.91
CA TRP A 69 -6.98 -4.88 13.69
C TRP A 69 -7.27 -5.74 12.46
N ALA A 70 -7.02 -7.04 12.54
CA ALA A 70 -7.25 -8.00 11.46
C ALA A 70 -8.73 -8.06 11.05
N LYS A 71 -9.65 -8.07 12.02
CA LYS A 71 -11.10 -8.05 11.75
C LYS A 71 -11.52 -6.79 11.00
N ARG A 72 -11.02 -5.63 11.41
CA ARG A 72 -11.30 -4.34 10.71
C ARG A 72 -10.76 -4.35 9.29
N ALA A 73 -9.53 -4.83 9.09
CA ALA A 73 -8.93 -4.94 7.76
C ALA A 73 -9.77 -5.85 6.84
N ARG A 74 -10.15 -7.04 7.33
CA ARG A 74 -11.00 -7.99 6.61
C ARG A 74 -12.36 -7.38 6.28
N ALA A 75 -13.00 -6.72 7.25
CA ALA A 75 -14.31 -6.07 7.07
C ALA A 75 -14.24 -4.96 6.00
N ALA A 76 -13.16 -4.18 5.99
CA ALA A 76 -12.88 -3.17 4.95
C ALA A 76 -12.63 -3.76 3.55
N GLY A 77 -12.60 -5.09 3.39
CA GLY A 77 -12.35 -5.77 2.13
C GLY A 77 -10.87 -5.97 1.79
N MET A 78 -9.95 -5.62 2.69
CA MET A 78 -8.51 -5.82 2.45
C MET A 78 -8.17 -7.32 2.45
N LYS A 79 -7.16 -7.71 1.67
CA LYS A 79 -6.75 -9.12 1.49
C LYS A 79 -5.35 -9.43 2.03
N TYR A 80 -4.60 -8.39 2.37
CA TYR A 80 -3.25 -8.49 2.90
C TYR A 80 -2.95 -7.29 3.78
N ALA A 81 -1.91 -7.41 4.60
CA ALA A 81 -1.41 -6.31 5.39
C ALA A 81 0.12 -6.26 5.37
N VAL A 82 0.68 -5.07 5.57
CA VAL A 82 2.12 -4.83 5.69
C VAL A 82 2.35 -4.06 6.99
N LEU A 83 3.05 -4.68 7.95
CA LEU A 83 3.38 -4.06 9.23
C LEU A 83 4.85 -3.59 9.25
N THR A 84 5.12 -2.39 9.76
CA THR A 84 6.48 -1.96 10.11
C THR A 84 7.08 -2.91 11.15
N THR A 85 7.99 -3.80 10.75
CA THR A 85 8.77 -4.61 11.71
C THR A 85 9.80 -3.73 12.41
N LYS A 86 10.46 -2.88 11.63
CA LYS A 86 11.40 -1.82 12.03
C LYS A 86 11.19 -0.61 11.13
N HIS A 87 11.06 0.58 11.70
CA HIS A 87 11.09 1.85 10.96
C HIS A 87 12.48 2.52 11.08
N HIS A 88 12.67 3.71 10.48
CA HIS A 88 13.95 4.42 10.49
C HIS A 88 14.51 4.70 11.89
N GLU A 89 13.67 4.78 12.92
CA GLU A 89 14.10 4.95 14.31
C GLU A 89 14.90 3.74 14.85
N GLY A 90 14.91 2.60 14.14
CA GLY A 90 15.68 1.41 14.50
C GLY A 90 14.99 0.45 15.49
N PHE A 91 13.87 0.87 16.07
CA PHE A 91 13.11 0.06 17.03
C PHE A 91 12.45 -1.15 16.38
N CYS A 92 12.73 -2.33 16.93
CA CYS A 92 12.19 -3.59 16.42
C CYS A 92 10.93 -4.02 17.19
N LEU A 93 9.81 -4.21 16.48
CA LEU A 93 8.56 -4.66 17.09
C LEU A 93 8.52 -6.17 17.41
N TRP A 94 9.63 -6.89 17.19
CA TRP A 94 9.75 -8.32 17.41
C TRP A 94 10.95 -8.67 18.29
N ASP A 95 11.02 -9.91 18.75
CA ASP A 95 12.11 -10.37 19.62
C ASP A 95 13.40 -10.71 18.84
N SER A 96 14.07 -9.69 18.30
CA SER A 96 15.33 -9.86 17.57
C SER A 96 16.47 -10.30 18.49
N ALA A 97 17.32 -11.22 18.05
CA ALA A 97 18.50 -11.66 18.81
C ALA A 97 19.74 -10.79 18.57
N VAL A 98 19.69 -9.87 17.60
CA VAL A 98 20.84 -9.05 17.18
C VAL A 98 20.80 -7.61 17.71
N THR A 99 19.78 -7.23 18.47
CA THR A 99 19.68 -5.92 19.13
C THR A 99 18.86 -6.00 20.41
N ASP A 100 19.18 -5.13 21.36
CA ASP A 100 18.37 -4.90 22.57
C ASP A 100 17.31 -3.80 22.38
N TYR A 101 17.35 -3.05 21.28
CA TYR A 101 16.40 -1.98 20.97
C TYR A 101 15.13 -2.54 20.31
N LYS A 102 14.37 -3.32 21.08
CA LYS A 102 13.23 -4.12 20.65
C LYS A 102 12.09 -4.12 21.67
N ALA A 103 10.87 -4.43 21.22
CA ALA A 103 9.65 -4.40 22.03
C ALA A 103 9.66 -5.35 23.24
N THR A 104 10.38 -6.49 23.18
CA THR A 104 10.51 -7.40 24.33
C THR A 104 11.35 -6.84 25.48
N ASN A 105 12.12 -5.77 25.23
CA ASN A 105 12.93 -5.08 26.22
C ASN A 105 12.27 -3.77 26.71
N THR A 106 11.05 -3.45 26.27
CA THR A 106 10.25 -2.33 26.82
C THR A 106 9.24 -2.88 27.86
N PRO A 107 8.48 -2.01 28.57
CA PRO A 107 7.41 -2.48 29.44
C PRO A 107 6.37 -3.40 28.76
N SER A 108 6.21 -3.29 27.43
CA SER A 108 5.42 -4.21 26.61
C SER A 108 5.78 -5.68 26.86
N GLY A 109 7.08 -6.01 26.89
CA GLY A 109 7.60 -7.37 27.10
C GLY A 109 7.14 -8.41 26.07
N ARG A 110 6.59 -7.98 24.94
CA ARG A 110 5.89 -8.84 23.95
C ARG A 110 6.55 -8.79 22.58
N ASP A 111 6.46 -9.91 21.86
CA ASP A 111 6.75 -9.99 20.43
C ASP A 111 5.50 -9.59 19.64
N LEU A 112 5.41 -8.30 19.29
CA LEU A 112 4.22 -7.72 18.67
C LEU A 112 4.06 -8.16 17.22
N VAL A 113 5.17 -8.50 16.53
CA VAL A 113 5.11 -9.06 15.18
C VAL A 113 4.52 -10.47 15.21
N ALA A 114 4.90 -11.33 16.16
CA ALA A 114 4.33 -12.67 16.30
C ALA A 114 2.80 -12.63 16.43
N GLU A 115 2.29 -11.74 17.29
CA GLU A 115 0.85 -11.60 17.53
C GLU A 115 0.09 -11.03 16.30
N TYR A 116 0.69 -10.06 15.61
CA TYR A 116 0.19 -9.57 14.32
C TYR A 116 0.05 -10.71 13.30
N VAL A 117 1.11 -11.51 13.15
CA VAL A 117 1.14 -12.61 12.18
C VAL A 117 0.07 -13.65 12.49
N GLU A 118 -0.08 -14.05 13.76
CA GLU A 118 -1.13 -14.99 14.17
C GLU A 118 -2.53 -14.44 13.83
N ALA A 119 -2.82 -13.21 14.27
CA ALA A 119 -4.14 -12.62 14.15
C ALA A 119 -4.55 -12.37 12.69
N PHE A 120 -3.67 -11.80 11.87
CA PHE A 120 -3.98 -11.51 10.47
C PHE A 120 -4.11 -12.79 9.64
N ARG A 121 -3.28 -13.80 9.91
CA ARG A 121 -3.37 -15.09 9.23
C ARG A 121 -4.66 -15.83 9.60
N ALA A 122 -5.11 -15.73 10.85
CA ALA A 122 -6.38 -16.31 11.30
C ALA A 122 -7.60 -15.72 10.59
N GLU A 123 -7.55 -14.45 10.20
CA GLU A 123 -8.58 -13.78 9.39
C GLU A 123 -8.42 -14.02 7.87
N GLY A 124 -7.44 -14.85 7.47
CA GLY A 124 -7.19 -15.20 6.07
C GLY A 124 -6.44 -14.14 5.27
N LEU A 125 -5.83 -13.17 5.93
CA LEU A 125 -5.05 -12.11 5.29
C LEU A 125 -3.62 -12.59 5.00
N LYS A 126 -3.08 -12.17 3.85
CA LYS A 126 -1.66 -12.39 3.52
C LYS A 126 -0.79 -11.47 4.37
N ILE A 127 0.39 -11.96 4.72
CA ILE A 127 1.26 -11.35 5.71
C ILE A 127 2.41 -10.62 5.03
N GLY A 128 2.58 -9.35 5.35
CA GLY A 128 3.63 -8.50 4.81
C GLY A 128 4.43 -7.84 5.92
N PHE A 129 5.73 -7.72 5.69
CA PHE A 129 6.64 -6.99 6.56
C PHE A 129 7.19 -5.80 5.80
N TYR A 130 7.01 -4.62 6.37
CA TYR A 130 7.85 -3.48 6.07
C TYR A 130 9.11 -3.59 6.92
N HIS A 131 10.25 -3.29 6.32
CA HIS A 131 11.51 -3.23 7.04
C HIS A 131 12.39 -2.11 6.51
N SER A 132 12.77 -1.20 7.41
CA SER A 132 13.61 -0.10 7.01
C SER A 132 15.06 -0.53 6.76
N LEU A 133 15.60 -0.11 5.62
CA LEU A 133 17.03 -0.13 5.30
C LEU A 133 17.79 0.93 6.12
N ILE A 134 17.11 1.97 6.59
CA ILE A 134 17.65 3.06 7.40
C ILE A 134 17.55 2.68 8.87
N ASP A 135 18.55 3.09 9.67
CA ASP A 135 18.54 2.87 11.11
C ASP A 135 19.24 4.02 11.85
N TRP A 136 18.48 4.90 12.47
CA TRP A 136 18.99 6.06 13.21
C TRP A 136 19.48 5.72 14.63
N HIS A 137 19.34 4.46 15.05
CA HIS A 137 19.80 3.97 16.34
C HIS A 137 21.13 3.21 16.23
N HIS A 138 21.28 2.35 15.21
CA HIS A 138 22.45 1.47 15.10
C HIS A 138 23.78 2.24 15.03
N PRO A 139 24.78 1.92 15.88
CA PRO A 139 26.01 2.71 15.99
C PRO A 139 26.85 2.70 14.71
N ASP A 140 26.80 1.61 13.93
CA ASP A 140 27.50 1.52 12.65
C ASP A 140 26.77 2.19 11.47
N PHE A 141 25.50 2.58 11.62
CA PHE A 141 24.81 3.27 10.54
C PHE A 141 25.36 4.70 10.40
N PRO A 142 25.96 5.09 9.26
CA PRO A 142 26.56 6.42 9.16
C PRO A 142 25.51 7.52 9.24
N ILE A 143 25.82 8.60 9.96
CA ILE A 143 25.06 9.84 9.96
C ILE A 143 24.98 10.33 8.52
N ASP A 144 23.79 10.29 7.95
CA ASP A 144 23.50 10.66 6.58
C ASP A 144 22.58 11.88 6.49
N ILE A 145 22.03 12.13 5.30
CA ILE A 145 21.18 13.30 5.03
C ILE A 145 19.87 13.32 5.85
N PHE A 146 19.45 12.18 6.40
CA PHE A 146 18.20 12.04 7.14
C PHE A 146 18.41 11.75 8.62
N HIS A 147 19.60 11.32 9.01
CA HIS A 147 19.93 11.06 10.40
C HIS A 147 19.63 12.28 11.31
N PRO A 148 19.12 12.10 12.54
CA PRO A 148 18.84 13.22 13.45
C PRO A 148 20.08 14.09 13.74
N LEU A 149 21.25 13.46 13.83
CA LEU A 149 22.54 14.14 14.05
C LEU A 149 23.17 14.77 12.79
N ARG A 150 22.47 14.87 11.65
CA ARG A 150 23.03 15.38 10.38
C ARG A 150 23.58 16.81 10.46
N ASN A 151 23.11 17.60 11.42
CA ASN A 151 23.54 18.98 11.66
C ASN A 151 24.42 19.13 12.92
N HIS A 152 24.77 18.02 13.58
CA HIS A 152 25.66 18.05 14.73
C HIS A 152 27.06 18.55 14.32
N PRO A 153 27.70 19.48 15.07
CA PRO A 153 29.00 20.04 14.71
C PRO A 153 30.09 18.98 14.46
N ASP A 154 30.02 17.87 15.20
CA ASP A 154 30.96 16.76 15.10
C ASP A 154 30.50 15.62 14.18
N ALA A 155 29.46 15.79 13.36
CA ALA A 155 28.89 14.69 12.56
C ALA A 155 29.94 13.95 11.70
N ALA A 156 30.87 14.68 11.09
CA ALA A 156 31.97 14.09 10.31
C ALA A 156 32.89 13.21 11.18
N ARG A 157 33.29 13.71 12.36
CA ARG A 157 34.13 12.99 13.32
C ARG A 157 33.42 11.75 13.87
N LEU A 158 32.13 11.87 14.20
CA LEU A 158 31.33 10.75 14.68
C LEU A 158 31.24 9.64 13.62
N ASN A 159 31.16 10.00 12.33
CA ASN A 159 31.14 9.06 11.22
C ASN A 159 32.44 8.28 11.00
N GLU A 160 33.60 8.76 11.48
CA GLU A 160 34.88 8.06 11.30
C GLU A 160 34.88 6.64 11.90
N SER A 161 34.04 6.41 12.92
CA SER A 161 33.91 5.11 13.59
C SER A 161 32.82 4.20 13.01
N ARG A 162 31.93 4.75 12.17
CA ARG A 162 30.73 4.06 11.67
C ARG A 162 31.00 3.35 10.36
N ASP A 163 30.58 2.10 10.27
CA ASP A 163 30.80 1.26 9.08
C ASP A 163 29.50 0.67 8.55
N VAL A 164 29.03 1.22 7.42
CA VAL A 164 27.80 0.77 6.78
C VAL A 164 27.81 -0.72 6.42
N ARG A 165 28.99 -1.34 6.26
CA ARG A 165 29.12 -2.78 5.97
C ARG A 165 28.78 -3.64 7.17
N ARG A 166 29.23 -3.25 8.36
CA ARG A 166 28.85 -3.92 9.61
C ARG A 166 27.35 -3.77 9.87
N TYR A 167 26.80 -2.58 9.60
CA TYR A 167 25.36 -2.37 9.64
C TYR A 167 24.60 -3.24 8.62
N ALA A 168 25.12 -3.40 7.40
CA ALA A 168 24.49 -4.26 6.39
C ALA A 168 24.44 -5.72 6.84
N ASP A 169 25.47 -6.24 7.52
CA ASP A 169 25.43 -7.58 8.09
C ASP A 169 24.34 -7.72 9.18
N TYR A 170 24.18 -6.70 10.03
CA TYR A 170 23.07 -6.62 11.00
C TYR A 170 21.69 -6.63 10.31
N LEU A 171 21.50 -5.78 9.29
CA LEU A 171 20.28 -5.74 8.48
C LEU A 171 19.95 -7.12 7.88
N HIS A 172 20.95 -7.80 7.31
CA HIS A 172 20.75 -9.13 6.70
C HIS A 172 20.37 -10.18 7.75
N ALA A 173 20.98 -10.12 8.94
CA ALA A 173 20.64 -11.01 10.05
C ALA A 173 19.19 -10.80 10.53
N GLN A 174 18.73 -9.54 10.64
CA GLN A 174 17.33 -9.24 10.98
C GLN A 174 16.34 -9.79 9.95
N VAL A 175 16.66 -9.64 8.66
CA VAL A 175 15.82 -10.18 7.59
C VAL A 175 15.79 -11.71 7.64
N GLU A 176 16.92 -12.37 7.93
CA GLU A 176 16.94 -13.82 8.12
C GLU A 176 16.05 -14.27 9.29
N GLU A 177 16.07 -13.56 10.43
CA GLU A 177 15.14 -13.84 11.54
C GLU A 177 13.67 -13.72 11.12
N LEU A 178 13.31 -12.60 10.48
CA LEU A 178 11.93 -12.32 10.06
C LEU A 178 11.41 -13.38 9.08
N LEU A 179 12.25 -13.84 8.16
CA LEU A 179 11.83 -14.78 7.12
C LEU A 179 11.93 -16.26 7.53
N THR A 180 12.46 -16.55 8.72
CA THR A 180 12.58 -17.92 9.24
C THR A 180 11.71 -18.19 10.48
N ARG A 181 11.40 -17.18 11.30
CA ARG A 181 10.72 -17.36 12.60
C ARG A 181 9.20 -17.20 12.58
N TYR A 182 8.64 -16.52 11.58
CA TYR A 182 7.21 -16.14 11.55
C TYR A 182 6.35 -16.93 10.54
N GLY A 183 6.90 -18.05 10.04
CA GLY A 183 6.24 -18.89 9.03
C GLY A 183 6.29 -18.27 7.63
N LYS A 184 5.26 -18.50 6.82
CA LYS A 184 5.19 -17.93 5.46
C LYS A 184 4.92 -16.42 5.53
N ILE A 185 5.77 -15.67 4.85
CA ILE A 185 5.63 -14.23 4.62
C ILE A 185 5.39 -14.01 3.12
N ASP A 186 4.36 -13.24 2.80
CA ASP A 186 3.88 -13.02 1.44
C ASP A 186 4.44 -11.73 0.82
N ILE A 187 4.82 -10.72 1.62
CA ILE A 187 5.42 -9.45 1.14
C ILE A 187 6.60 -9.05 2.04
N MET A 188 7.72 -8.65 1.42
CA MET A 188 8.81 -7.93 2.05
C MET A 188 8.97 -6.55 1.41
N TRP A 189 8.62 -5.51 2.16
CA TRP A 189 8.52 -4.13 1.71
C TRP A 189 9.69 -3.32 2.30
N TYR A 190 10.77 -3.17 1.53
CA TYR A 190 11.99 -2.49 1.98
C TYR A 190 11.87 -0.97 1.87
N ASP A 191 12.53 -0.22 2.74
CA ASP A 191 12.42 1.24 2.71
C ASP A 191 13.61 2.00 3.35
N PHE A 192 14.31 2.88 2.67
CA PHE A 192 14.41 3.01 1.22
C PHE A 192 15.83 3.41 0.84
N SER A 193 16.11 3.34 -0.45
CA SER A 193 17.34 3.83 -1.04
C SER A 193 17.14 5.21 -1.64
N TYR A 194 18.15 6.07 -1.49
CA TYR A 194 18.18 7.46 -1.94
C TYR A 194 19.57 7.79 -2.51
N PRO A 195 20.08 6.98 -3.46
CA PRO A 195 21.36 7.25 -4.09
C PRO A 195 21.30 8.59 -4.84
N GLY A 196 22.43 9.30 -4.89
CA GLY A 196 22.54 10.58 -5.59
C GLY A 196 22.01 11.80 -4.83
N ARG A 197 21.36 11.62 -3.68
CA ARG A 197 21.08 12.74 -2.76
C ARG A 197 22.31 13.06 -1.92
N SER A 198 22.52 14.32 -1.61
CA SER A 198 23.56 14.76 -0.67
C SER A 198 23.11 15.99 0.11
N TYR A 199 23.66 16.15 1.31
CA TYR A 199 23.40 17.31 2.16
C TYR A 199 24.65 17.59 3.01
N LYS A 200 25.23 18.79 2.88
CA LYS A 200 26.43 19.21 3.63
C LYS A 200 27.58 18.18 3.62
N GLY A 201 27.81 17.54 2.48
CA GLY A 201 28.85 16.50 2.33
C GLY A 201 28.46 15.11 2.84
N LEU A 202 27.29 14.95 3.46
CA LEU A 202 26.71 13.64 3.77
C LEU A 202 26.07 13.05 2.51
N ALA A 203 26.40 11.80 2.21
CA ALA A 203 25.91 11.08 1.05
C ALA A 203 24.61 10.31 1.36
N GLY A 204 23.73 10.25 0.37
CA GLY A 204 22.62 9.30 0.35
C GLY A 204 23.11 7.86 0.20
N LYS A 205 22.22 6.90 0.48
CA LYS A 205 22.56 5.48 0.52
C LYS A 205 21.82 4.68 -0.55
N GLY A 206 22.45 3.63 -1.06
CA GLY A 206 21.89 2.78 -2.12
C GLY A 206 22.39 1.35 -2.06
N ARG A 207 22.27 0.61 -3.17
CA ARG A 207 22.50 -0.85 -3.21
C ARG A 207 23.84 -1.28 -2.64
N ASN A 208 24.86 -0.46 -2.87
CA ASN A 208 26.19 -0.73 -2.41
C ASN A 208 26.21 -0.68 -0.89
N ASP A 209 25.59 0.28 -0.24
CA ASP A 209 25.52 0.37 1.22
C ASP A 209 24.79 -0.83 1.84
N TRP A 210 23.69 -1.26 1.23
CA TRP A 210 22.82 -2.32 1.76
C TRP A 210 23.28 -3.74 1.41
N ASN A 211 24.21 -3.88 0.46
CA ASN A 211 24.48 -5.15 -0.21
C ASN A 211 23.19 -5.78 -0.78
N SER A 212 22.43 -4.97 -1.52
CA SER A 212 21.05 -5.27 -1.95
C SER A 212 20.94 -6.54 -2.78
N GLU A 213 21.91 -6.86 -3.63
CA GLU A 213 21.90 -8.09 -4.44
C GLU A 213 21.94 -9.33 -3.55
N LYS A 214 22.79 -9.34 -2.52
CA LYS A 214 22.84 -10.43 -1.53
C LYS A 214 21.57 -10.45 -0.68
N LEU A 215 21.02 -9.29 -0.32
CA LEU A 215 19.78 -9.19 0.46
C LEU A 215 18.59 -9.78 -0.31
N LEU A 216 18.46 -9.42 -1.58
CA LEU A 216 17.45 -9.97 -2.49
C LEU A 216 17.61 -11.49 -2.63
N ALA A 217 18.82 -11.98 -2.93
CA ALA A 217 19.08 -13.40 -3.07
C ALA A 217 18.76 -14.18 -1.78
N THR A 218 19.08 -13.61 -0.62
CA THR A 218 18.76 -14.21 0.69
C THR A 218 17.26 -14.24 0.93
N THR A 219 16.56 -13.13 0.67
CA THR A 219 15.09 -13.03 0.80
C THR A 219 14.40 -14.10 -0.06
N ARG A 220 14.82 -14.23 -1.33
CA ARG A 220 14.30 -15.22 -2.27
C ARG A 220 14.61 -16.64 -1.88
N ARG A 221 15.83 -16.91 -1.42
CA ARG A 221 16.21 -18.26 -0.97
C ARG A 221 15.38 -18.72 0.23
N LEU A 222 15.07 -17.82 1.17
CA LEU A 222 14.30 -18.13 2.36
C LEU A 222 12.79 -18.24 2.07
N GLN A 223 12.27 -17.38 1.19
CA GLN A 223 10.86 -17.35 0.81
C GLN A 223 10.73 -17.17 -0.71
N PRO A 224 10.78 -18.25 -1.53
CA PRO A 224 10.85 -18.14 -2.99
C PRO A 224 9.72 -17.33 -3.64
N GLY A 225 8.50 -17.42 -3.09
CA GLY A 225 7.30 -16.74 -3.62
C GLY A 225 6.89 -15.46 -2.89
N ILE A 226 7.75 -14.86 -2.06
CA ILE A 226 7.46 -13.57 -1.39
C ILE A 226 7.32 -12.45 -2.43
N ILE A 227 6.73 -11.30 -2.17
CA ILE A 227 6.75 -10.14 -3.09
C ILE A 227 7.72 -9.10 -2.55
N ILE A 228 8.60 -8.54 -3.40
CA ILE A 228 9.57 -7.50 -3.01
C ILE A 228 9.37 -6.23 -3.83
N ASN A 229 9.40 -5.07 -3.16
CA ASN A 229 9.26 -3.77 -3.81
C ASN A 229 10.55 -3.26 -4.48
N ASN A 230 10.44 -2.15 -5.19
CA ASN A 230 11.52 -1.56 -5.99
C ASN A 230 12.49 -0.65 -5.20
N ARG A 231 12.52 -0.71 -3.87
CA ARG A 231 13.26 0.27 -3.02
C ARG A 231 14.68 -0.13 -2.62
N LEU A 232 15.18 -1.24 -3.17
CA LEU A 232 16.55 -1.74 -2.96
C LEU A 232 17.61 -1.11 -3.88
N ASP A 233 17.24 -0.14 -4.72
CA ASP A 233 18.13 0.50 -5.70
C ASP A 233 18.73 -0.51 -6.69
N LEU A 234 17.89 -1.33 -7.33
CA LEU A 234 18.36 -2.34 -8.30
C LEU A 234 17.81 -2.12 -9.73
N LEU A 235 16.94 -1.12 -9.93
CA LEU A 235 16.13 -0.94 -11.16
C LEU A 235 16.93 -0.78 -12.46
N ASP A 236 18.07 -0.11 -12.37
CA ASP A 236 18.99 0.15 -13.50
C ASP A 236 19.93 -1.04 -13.78
N LEU A 237 19.95 -2.08 -12.92
CA LEU A 237 20.76 -3.26 -13.19
C LEU A 237 20.24 -4.00 -14.44
N PRO A 238 21.15 -4.48 -15.31
CA PRO A 238 20.77 -5.30 -16.46
C PRO A 238 19.98 -6.54 -16.04
N GLY A 239 18.85 -6.78 -16.69
CA GLY A 239 18.02 -7.96 -16.44
C GLY A 239 17.18 -7.94 -15.16
N PHE A 240 17.32 -6.94 -14.27
CA PHE A 240 16.47 -6.82 -13.09
C PHE A 240 15.12 -6.14 -13.43
N VAL A 241 14.05 -6.72 -12.90
CA VAL A 241 12.68 -6.21 -12.88
C VAL A 241 12.17 -6.42 -11.45
N PRO A 242 11.63 -5.40 -10.77
CA PRO A 242 11.08 -5.57 -9.43
C PRO A 242 9.77 -6.37 -9.47
N ASP A 243 9.41 -7.04 -8.38
CA ASP A 243 8.11 -7.72 -8.32
C ASP A 243 6.98 -6.69 -8.33
N ILE A 244 7.16 -5.56 -7.62
CA ILE A 244 6.24 -4.42 -7.64
C ILE A 244 6.95 -3.05 -7.68
N MET A 245 6.35 -2.10 -8.39
CA MET A 245 6.64 -0.67 -8.26
C MET A 245 5.76 -0.01 -7.19
N THR A 246 6.28 0.97 -6.44
CA THR A 246 5.55 1.60 -5.32
C THR A 246 5.41 3.13 -5.46
N PRO A 247 4.51 3.66 -6.31
CA PRO A 247 4.14 5.08 -6.25
C PRO A 247 3.57 5.44 -4.87
N GLU A 248 3.91 6.61 -4.35
CA GLU A 248 3.61 6.99 -2.97
C GLU A 248 2.89 8.35 -2.92
N GLN A 249 1.77 8.43 -2.21
CA GLN A 249 1.00 9.68 -1.96
C GLN A 249 0.50 10.42 -3.22
N TYR A 250 0.51 9.77 -4.38
CA TYR A 250 -0.18 10.24 -5.58
C TYR A 250 -0.82 9.08 -6.35
N THR A 251 -1.81 9.38 -7.19
CA THR A 251 -2.40 8.39 -8.11
C THR A 251 -1.78 8.60 -9.50
N PRO A 252 -1.10 7.59 -10.07
CA PRO A 252 -0.59 7.68 -11.44
C PRO A 252 -1.71 8.01 -12.44
N ARG A 253 -1.42 8.82 -13.45
CA ARG A 253 -2.37 9.08 -14.56
C ARG A 253 -2.45 7.87 -15.51
N VAL A 254 -1.34 7.18 -15.67
CA VAL A 254 -1.18 5.97 -16.48
C VAL A 254 -0.48 4.92 -15.62
N ALA A 255 -0.70 3.65 -15.90
CA ALA A 255 -0.02 2.57 -15.19
C ALA A 255 1.52 2.76 -15.29
N PRO A 256 2.26 2.59 -14.18
CA PRO A 256 3.71 2.57 -14.22
C PRO A 256 4.25 1.52 -15.19
N THR A 257 5.39 1.80 -15.79
CA THR A 257 6.15 0.88 -16.65
C THR A 257 7.60 0.84 -16.21
N VAL A 258 8.27 -0.29 -16.38
CA VAL A 258 9.73 -0.41 -16.20
C VAL A 258 10.35 -0.74 -17.55
N LYS A 259 11.27 0.11 -18.02
CA LYS A 259 11.95 -0.06 -19.33
C LYS A 259 10.97 -0.18 -20.51
N GLY A 260 9.81 0.47 -20.42
CA GLY A 260 8.75 0.46 -21.45
C GLY A 260 7.74 -0.68 -21.33
N GLU A 261 7.97 -1.64 -20.43
CA GLU A 261 7.10 -2.80 -20.25
C GLU A 261 6.13 -2.61 -19.06
N PRO A 262 4.91 -3.18 -19.13
CA PRO A 262 3.99 -3.23 -18.00
C PRO A 262 4.66 -3.87 -16.77
N VAL A 263 4.33 -3.36 -15.59
CA VAL A 263 4.84 -3.89 -14.32
C VAL A 263 3.71 -3.94 -13.30
N THR A 264 3.75 -4.93 -12.42
CA THR A 264 2.87 -4.95 -11.26
C THR A 264 3.22 -3.78 -10.35
N TRP A 265 2.24 -3.12 -9.76
CA TRP A 265 2.48 -1.94 -8.94
C TRP A 265 1.44 -1.79 -7.84
N GLU A 266 1.85 -1.09 -6.79
CA GLU A 266 1.06 -0.82 -5.60
C GLU A 266 1.24 0.63 -5.19
N ALA A 267 0.16 1.42 -5.21
CA ALA A 267 0.18 2.73 -4.59
C ALA A 267 0.04 2.60 -3.08
N CYS A 268 0.99 3.14 -2.32
CA CYS A 268 0.83 3.34 -0.89
C CYS A 268 0.29 4.75 -0.61
N HIS A 269 -0.75 4.82 0.23
CA HIS A 269 -1.39 6.07 0.65
C HIS A 269 -1.69 6.07 2.14
N THR A 270 -1.65 7.25 2.74
CA THR A 270 -2.12 7.53 4.10
C THR A 270 -3.59 7.93 4.10
N PHE A 271 -4.28 7.80 5.23
CA PHE A 271 -5.58 8.45 5.41
C PHE A 271 -5.46 9.98 5.51
N SER A 272 -4.35 10.49 6.05
CA SER A 272 -4.08 11.92 6.28
C SER A 272 -2.70 12.33 5.73
N GLY A 273 -2.00 13.29 6.34
CA GLY A 273 -0.62 13.67 5.99
C GLY A 273 0.49 12.81 6.62
N SER A 274 0.16 11.84 7.48
CA SER A 274 1.13 11.09 8.28
C SER A 274 0.98 9.56 8.15
N TRP A 275 2.11 8.83 8.16
CA TRP A 275 2.10 7.36 8.20
C TRP A 275 1.96 6.87 9.65
N GLY A 276 2.88 7.28 10.52
CA GLY A 276 2.77 7.04 11.95
C GLY A 276 1.65 7.86 12.58
N TYR A 277 1.22 7.47 13.79
CA TYR A 277 0.19 8.22 14.52
C TYR A 277 0.59 9.69 14.70
N ASP A 278 -0.27 10.58 14.22
CA ASP A 278 -0.20 12.01 14.46
C ASP A 278 -1.53 12.43 15.07
N ARG A 279 -1.50 12.85 16.33
CA ARG A 279 -2.72 13.18 17.07
C ARG A 279 -3.40 14.40 16.46
N ASP A 280 -2.61 15.38 16.06
CA ASP A 280 -3.06 16.74 15.76
C ASP A 280 -3.17 16.99 14.23
N GLU A 281 -2.97 15.96 13.41
CA GLU A 281 -3.12 16.00 11.94
C GLU A 281 -4.60 15.90 11.51
N GLU A 282 -5.07 16.92 10.79
CA GLU A 282 -6.49 17.11 10.44
C GLU A 282 -6.78 17.00 8.93
N THR A 283 -5.78 16.73 8.08
CA THR A 283 -5.95 16.64 6.60
C THR A 283 -6.49 15.28 6.12
N TRP A 284 -7.45 14.70 6.84
CA TRP A 284 -8.01 13.38 6.55
C TRP A 284 -8.81 13.37 5.25
N LYS A 285 -8.60 12.32 4.45
CA LYS A 285 -9.34 12.08 3.22
C LYS A 285 -10.81 11.79 3.53
N ASP A 286 -11.71 12.39 2.77
CA ASP A 286 -13.14 12.12 2.88
C ASP A 286 -13.53 10.78 2.23
N ALA A 287 -14.77 10.34 2.46
CA ALA A 287 -15.26 9.05 1.97
C ALA A 287 -15.16 8.91 0.43
N GLU A 288 -15.41 9.99 -0.31
CA GLU A 288 -15.39 9.97 -1.77
C GLU A 288 -13.96 9.87 -2.30
N GLN A 289 -13.02 10.60 -1.70
CA GLN A 289 -11.59 10.48 -1.99
C GLN A 289 -11.13 9.04 -1.77
N LEU A 290 -11.46 8.43 -0.63
CA LEU A 290 -11.05 7.06 -0.29
C LEU A 290 -11.50 6.02 -1.34
N ILE A 291 -12.76 6.06 -1.75
CA ILE A 291 -13.28 5.12 -2.75
C ILE A 291 -12.73 5.44 -4.15
N LYS A 292 -12.61 6.73 -4.52
CA LYS A 292 -12.01 7.12 -5.81
C LYS A 292 -10.55 6.72 -5.92
N LEU A 293 -9.79 6.78 -4.83
CA LEU A 293 -8.41 6.30 -4.76
C LEU A 293 -8.34 4.80 -5.05
N LEU A 294 -9.20 3.99 -4.41
CA LEU A 294 -9.26 2.55 -4.65
C LEU A 294 -9.63 2.23 -6.10
N VAL A 295 -10.75 2.78 -6.58
CA VAL A 295 -11.24 2.54 -7.95
C VAL A 295 -10.24 3.04 -8.98
N GLY A 296 -9.69 4.24 -8.80
CA GLY A 296 -8.73 4.84 -9.72
C GLY A 296 -7.47 3.97 -9.86
N THR A 297 -6.96 3.46 -8.75
CA THR A 297 -5.80 2.55 -8.75
C THR A 297 -6.11 1.23 -9.46
N VAL A 298 -7.25 0.60 -9.16
CA VAL A 298 -7.63 -0.69 -9.76
C VAL A 298 -7.96 -0.56 -11.25
N SER A 299 -8.56 0.56 -11.67
CA SER A 299 -8.84 0.85 -13.09
C SER A 299 -7.57 0.94 -13.95
N LEU A 300 -6.42 1.20 -13.31
CA LEU A 300 -5.09 1.22 -13.94
C LEU A 300 -4.28 -0.06 -13.65
N GLY A 301 -4.94 -1.11 -13.14
CA GLY A 301 -4.34 -2.42 -12.89
C GLY A 301 -3.42 -2.48 -11.67
N GLY A 302 -3.44 -1.46 -10.80
CA GLY A 302 -2.63 -1.41 -9.59
C GLY A 302 -3.33 -1.95 -8.35
N ASN A 303 -2.54 -2.09 -7.29
CA ASN A 303 -3.03 -2.32 -5.94
C ASN A 303 -2.99 -1.04 -5.10
N LEU A 304 -3.92 -0.90 -4.15
CA LEU A 304 -3.89 0.17 -3.16
C LEU A 304 -3.51 -0.41 -1.79
N LEU A 305 -2.48 0.15 -1.17
CA LEU A 305 -2.06 -0.14 0.20
C LEU A 305 -2.37 1.08 1.08
N MET A 306 -3.48 1.04 1.83
CA MET A 306 -3.92 2.16 2.66
C MET A 306 -3.40 2.03 4.08
N ASN A 307 -2.82 3.10 4.61
CA ASN A 307 -2.14 3.11 5.91
C ASN A 307 -3.02 3.49 7.10
N VAL A 308 -2.80 2.80 8.21
CA VAL A 308 -3.19 3.20 9.56
C VAL A 308 -1.94 3.39 10.43
N GLY A 309 -1.89 4.50 11.18
CA GLY A 309 -0.93 4.71 12.26
C GLY A 309 -1.59 4.47 13.62
N PRO A 310 -1.40 3.33 14.29
CA PRO A 310 -1.99 3.05 15.60
C PRO A 310 -1.42 3.96 16.69
N THR A 311 -2.22 4.27 17.69
CA THR A 311 -1.79 5.05 18.86
C THR A 311 -0.71 4.31 19.67
N ALA A 312 -0.01 5.02 20.57
CA ALA A 312 0.96 4.40 21.48
C ALA A 312 0.39 3.24 22.30
N ARG A 313 -0.92 3.25 22.58
CA ARG A 313 -1.62 2.19 23.33
C ARG A 313 -1.95 0.96 22.46
N GLY A 314 -1.74 1.02 21.15
CA GLY A 314 -2.09 -0.07 20.22
C GLY A 314 -3.53 -0.03 19.71
N LEU A 315 -4.18 1.12 19.73
CA LEU A 315 -5.52 1.31 19.15
C LEU A 315 -5.44 1.92 17.75
N PHE A 316 -6.37 1.56 16.88
CA PHE A 316 -6.68 2.43 15.73
C PHE A 316 -7.50 3.61 16.26
N ASP A 317 -7.06 4.82 15.96
CA ASP A 317 -7.78 6.07 16.24
C ASP A 317 -9.16 6.07 15.57
N ASP A 318 -10.15 6.71 16.19
CA ASP A 318 -11.55 6.70 15.70
C ASP A 318 -11.66 7.21 14.26
N ARG A 319 -10.82 8.17 13.84
CA ARG A 319 -10.76 8.66 12.44
C ARG A 319 -10.33 7.56 11.48
N ALA A 320 -9.38 6.71 11.89
CA ALA A 320 -8.96 5.55 11.10
C ALA A 320 -10.05 4.47 11.09
N VAL A 321 -10.75 4.26 12.20
CA VAL A 321 -11.89 3.32 12.27
C VAL A 321 -13.01 3.76 11.33
N ASP A 322 -13.37 5.05 11.34
CA ASP A 322 -14.38 5.63 10.46
C ASP A 322 -13.97 5.54 8.98
N ALA A 323 -12.71 5.80 8.67
CA ALA A 323 -12.19 5.67 7.30
C ALA A 323 -12.20 4.22 6.80
N LEU A 324 -11.87 3.24 7.66
CA LEU A 324 -12.02 1.82 7.33
C LEU A 324 -13.49 1.41 7.18
N LYS A 325 -14.40 2.02 7.96
CA LYS A 325 -15.84 1.78 7.84
C LYS A 325 -16.41 2.23 6.50
N VAL A 326 -15.91 3.33 5.93
CA VAL A 326 -16.25 3.74 4.56
C VAL A 326 -15.93 2.64 3.55
N TYR A 327 -14.76 2.02 3.66
CA TYR A 327 -14.40 0.90 2.79
C TYR A 327 -15.27 -0.32 3.04
N GLU A 328 -15.52 -0.69 4.31
CA GLU A 328 -16.40 -1.81 4.67
C GLU A 328 -17.79 -1.65 4.02
N ASP A 329 -18.42 -0.49 4.19
CA ASP A 329 -19.75 -0.22 3.65
C ASP A 329 -19.79 -0.30 2.12
N TRP A 330 -18.79 0.27 1.46
CA TRP A 330 -18.76 0.29 0.00
C TRP A 330 -18.36 -1.07 -0.60
N MET A 331 -17.36 -1.75 -0.03
CA MET A 331 -16.85 -3.04 -0.49
C MET A 331 -17.83 -4.18 -0.26
N THR A 332 -18.65 -4.11 0.80
CA THR A 332 -19.73 -5.08 1.03
C THR A 332 -20.70 -5.14 -0.15
N LEU A 333 -20.96 -3.98 -0.78
CA LEU A 333 -21.91 -3.84 -1.88
C LEU A 333 -21.27 -3.93 -3.26
N ASN A 334 -20.00 -3.54 -3.40
CA ASN A 334 -19.36 -3.35 -4.71
C ASN A 334 -18.02 -4.09 -4.87
N GLY A 335 -17.63 -4.94 -3.92
CA GLY A 335 -16.32 -5.59 -3.89
C GLY A 335 -16.00 -6.47 -5.11
N GLU A 336 -17.01 -6.96 -5.83
CA GLU A 336 -16.83 -7.70 -7.09
C GLU A 336 -16.19 -6.84 -8.20
N ALA A 337 -16.41 -5.53 -8.16
CA ALA A 337 -15.80 -4.58 -9.10
C ALA A 337 -14.33 -4.29 -8.79
N ILE A 338 -13.80 -4.80 -7.67
CA ILE A 338 -12.41 -4.62 -7.23
C ILE A 338 -11.66 -5.94 -7.27
N HIS A 339 -12.09 -6.95 -6.51
CA HIS A 339 -11.31 -8.18 -6.35
C HIS A 339 -11.35 -9.07 -7.60
N GLY A 340 -10.17 -9.31 -8.16
CA GLY A 340 -9.99 -9.98 -9.45
C GLY A 340 -10.39 -9.14 -10.65
N ALA A 341 -10.79 -7.88 -10.46
CA ALA A 341 -11.00 -6.93 -11.54
C ALA A 341 -9.70 -6.19 -11.88
N GLY A 342 -9.64 -5.56 -13.04
CA GLY A 342 -8.48 -4.77 -13.47
C GLY A 342 -8.83 -3.79 -14.59
N VAL A 343 -7.83 -3.52 -15.43
CA VAL A 343 -7.95 -2.62 -16.59
C VAL A 343 -9.04 -3.14 -17.53
N ALA A 344 -9.82 -2.21 -18.09
CA ALA A 344 -10.74 -2.48 -19.19
C ALA A 344 -10.14 -1.94 -20.49
N ASP A 345 -10.36 -2.64 -21.61
CA ASP A 345 -9.84 -2.25 -22.93
C ASP A 345 -10.70 -1.19 -23.65
N ILE A 346 -11.58 -0.51 -22.91
CA ILE A 346 -12.52 0.49 -23.43
C ILE A 346 -12.36 1.76 -22.60
N GLU A 347 -12.36 2.90 -23.27
CA GLU A 347 -12.32 4.20 -22.60
C GLU A 347 -13.62 4.46 -21.80
N PRO A 348 -13.52 4.86 -20.52
CA PRO A 348 -14.70 5.20 -19.74
C PRO A 348 -15.34 6.51 -20.19
N PRO A 349 -16.66 6.65 -20.04
CA PRO A 349 -17.31 7.95 -20.17
C PRO A 349 -16.67 8.99 -19.25
N ARG A 350 -16.89 10.27 -19.58
CA ARG A 350 -16.42 11.38 -18.74
C ARG A 350 -16.90 11.20 -17.30
N ASP A 351 -16.01 11.56 -16.36
CA ASP A 351 -16.26 11.48 -14.92
C ASP A 351 -16.65 10.07 -14.42
N CYS A 352 -16.19 9.03 -15.14
CA CYS A 352 -16.33 7.63 -14.76
C CYS A 352 -14.99 6.90 -14.78
N ARG A 353 -14.97 5.68 -14.25
CA ARG A 353 -13.88 4.71 -14.42
C ARG A 353 -14.45 3.34 -14.76
N TYR A 354 -13.66 2.55 -15.47
CA TYR A 354 -13.95 1.14 -15.66
C TYR A 354 -13.01 0.26 -14.86
N THR A 355 -13.57 -0.81 -14.33
CA THR A 355 -12.81 -2.03 -14.01
C THR A 355 -13.46 -3.21 -14.72
N GLN A 356 -12.70 -4.24 -15.04
CA GLN A 356 -13.23 -5.40 -15.77
C GLN A 356 -12.78 -6.72 -15.15
N LYS A 357 -13.69 -7.71 -15.14
CA LYS A 357 -13.46 -9.10 -14.73
C LYS A 357 -14.18 -10.05 -15.69
N GLY A 358 -13.43 -10.65 -16.62
CA GLY A 358 -14.04 -11.47 -17.69
C GLY A 358 -15.00 -10.63 -18.53
N ASN A 359 -16.22 -11.15 -18.73
CA ASN A 359 -17.28 -10.46 -19.47
C ASN A 359 -18.07 -9.43 -18.62
N ARG A 360 -17.65 -9.15 -17.39
CA ARG A 360 -18.28 -8.16 -16.51
C ARG A 360 -17.47 -6.88 -16.51
N LEU A 361 -18.05 -5.82 -17.05
CA LEU A 361 -17.49 -4.46 -17.06
C LEU A 361 -18.21 -3.63 -16.00
N PHE A 362 -17.46 -3.02 -15.08
CA PHE A 362 -18.02 -2.24 -13.98
C PHE A 362 -17.80 -0.75 -14.22
N LEU A 363 -18.89 -0.02 -14.46
CA LEU A 363 -18.90 1.42 -14.61
C LEU A 363 -19.00 2.10 -13.23
N HIS A 364 -17.91 2.72 -12.80
CA HIS A 364 -17.85 3.51 -11.56
C HIS A 364 -18.16 4.97 -11.87
N ILE A 365 -19.24 5.51 -11.29
CA ILE A 365 -19.77 6.84 -11.63
C ILE A 365 -19.29 7.85 -10.58
N PHE A 366 -18.27 8.65 -10.91
CA PHE A 366 -17.67 9.61 -9.97
C PHE A 366 -18.44 10.91 -9.87
N SER A 367 -19.17 11.29 -10.92
CA SER A 367 -20.08 12.44 -10.94
C SER A 367 -21.45 11.98 -11.38
N TRP A 368 -22.45 12.13 -10.52
CA TRP A 368 -23.80 11.63 -10.81
C TRP A 368 -24.49 12.51 -11.86
N PRO A 369 -24.92 11.96 -13.01
CA PRO A 369 -25.50 12.76 -14.08
C PRO A 369 -27.01 12.94 -13.90
N PHE A 370 -27.59 13.86 -14.68
CA PHE A 370 -29.03 13.90 -14.87
C PHE A 370 -29.46 12.81 -15.85
N ARG A 371 -29.98 11.70 -15.30
CA ARG A 371 -30.66 10.60 -16.00
C ARG A 371 -29.87 9.78 -17.02
N HIS A 372 -28.78 10.27 -17.60
CA HIS A 372 -28.17 9.57 -18.74
C HIS A 372 -26.65 9.48 -18.64
N ILE A 373 -26.10 8.33 -19.04
CA ILE A 373 -24.69 8.15 -19.38
C ILE A 373 -24.61 7.54 -20.77
N HIS A 374 -23.84 8.18 -21.64
CA HIS A 374 -23.53 7.67 -22.98
C HIS A 374 -22.27 6.82 -22.91
N ILE A 375 -22.31 5.64 -23.50
CA ILE A 375 -21.17 4.71 -23.56
C ILE A 375 -20.86 4.41 -25.01
N ASP A 376 -19.67 4.82 -25.43
CA ASP A 376 -19.12 4.58 -26.75
C ASP A 376 -18.82 3.10 -26.99
N ALA A 377 -18.88 2.69 -28.26
CA ALA A 377 -18.46 1.38 -28.73
C ALA A 377 -19.10 0.18 -28.00
N MET A 378 -20.34 0.33 -27.54
CA MET A 378 -21.06 -0.65 -26.72
C MET A 378 -22.34 -1.18 -27.38
N ASP A 379 -22.77 -0.59 -28.50
CA ASP A 379 -23.95 -1.06 -29.22
C ASP A 379 -23.80 -2.53 -29.67
N GLY A 380 -24.86 -3.31 -29.50
CA GLY A 380 -24.87 -4.74 -29.77
C GLY A 380 -24.06 -5.63 -28.80
N LYS A 381 -23.17 -5.07 -27.96
CA LYS A 381 -22.28 -5.82 -27.05
C LYS A 381 -22.87 -6.08 -25.66
N LEU A 382 -23.79 -5.23 -25.20
CA LEU A 382 -24.40 -5.36 -23.89
C LEU A 382 -25.48 -6.45 -23.88
N GLU A 383 -25.40 -7.38 -22.94
CA GLU A 383 -26.44 -8.36 -22.62
C GLU A 383 -27.38 -7.84 -21.54
N PHE A 384 -26.83 -7.28 -20.47
CA PHE A 384 -27.60 -6.79 -19.32
C PHE A 384 -26.85 -5.70 -18.57
N ALA A 385 -27.59 -4.76 -17.95
CA ALA A 385 -27.03 -3.75 -17.07
C ALA A 385 -27.79 -3.71 -15.74
N ARG A 386 -27.07 -3.60 -14.63
CA ARG A 386 -27.66 -3.48 -13.28
C ARG A 386 -26.82 -2.67 -12.34
N PHE A 387 -27.45 -2.05 -11.34
CA PHE A 387 -26.72 -1.51 -10.21
C PHE A 387 -26.13 -2.64 -9.37
N LEU A 388 -24.85 -2.54 -9.03
CA LEU A 388 -24.16 -3.61 -8.29
C LEU A 388 -24.64 -3.69 -6.82
N HIS A 389 -24.95 -2.55 -6.22
CA HIS A 389 -25.30 -2.45 -4.80
C HIS A 389 -26.66 -3.05 -4.43
N ASP A 390 -27.61 -3.13 -5.36
CA ASP A 390 -28.97 -3.66 -5.10
C ASP A 390 -29.46 -4.68 -6.15
N GLY A 391 -28.72 -4.86 -7.24
CA GLY A 391 -29.05 -5.78 -8.32
C GLY A 391 -30.17 -5.32 -9.25
N SER A 392 -30.67 -4.09 -9.11
CA SER A 392 -31.77 -3.58 -9.92
C SER A 392 -31.33 -3.31 -11.37
N GLU A 393 -32.22 -3.61 -12.32
CA GLU A 393 -31.97 -3.41 -13.75
C GLU A 393 -31.79 -1.92 -14.07
N VAL A 394 -30.76 -1.62 -14.87
CA VAL A 394 -30.55 -0.31 -15.50
C VAL A 394 -30.93 -0.43 -16.95
N LYS A 395 -31.98 0.30 -17.36
CA LYS A 395 -32.40 0.32 -18.77
C LYS A 395 -31.37 1.03 -19.63
N TRP A 396 -31.31 0.66 -20.91
CA TRP A 396 -30.49 1.36 -21.88
C TRP A 396 -31.22 1.53 -23.20
N LEU A 397 -30.82 2.58 -23.91
CA LEU A 397 -31.27 2.91 -25.26
C LEU A 397 -30.13 2.61 -26.24
N THR A 398 -30.48 2.10 -27.41
CA THR A 398 -29.55 1.89 -28.54
C THR A 398 -29.85 2.88 -29.66
N HIS A 399 -28.99 2.92 -30.68
CA HIS A 399 -29.24 3.72 -31.86
C HIS A 399 -30.60 3.36 -32.50
N SER A 400 -31.37 4.39 -32.84
CA SER A 400 -32.61 4.28 -33.62
C SER A 400 -32.74 5.47 -34.55
N LYS A 401 -33.09 5.21 -35.81
CA LYS A 401 -33.23 6.23 -36.86
C LYS A 401 -34.51 7.06 -36.73
N ASP A 402 -35.48 6.60 -35.94
CA ASP A 402 -36.84 7.14 -35.87
C ASP A 402 -37.15 7.88 -34.55
N VAL A 403 -36.12 8.37 -33.84
CA VAL A 403 -36.30 9.11 -32.58
C VAL A 403 -36.53 10.60 -32.87
N ASP A 404 -37.72 11.11 -32.52
CA ASP A 404 -37.96 12.56 -32.45
C ASP A 404 -37.24 13.13 -31.21
N SER A 405 -36.20 13.94 -31.46
CA SER A 405 -35.36 14.52 -30.42
C SER A 405 -36.07 15.50 -29.49
N ASN A 406 -37.28 15.97 -29.85
CA ASN A 406 -38.09 16.81 -28.95
C ASN A 406 -38.76 16.00 -27.83
N VAL A 407 -38.86 14.69 -27.97
CA VAL A 407 -39.57 13.79 -27.04
C VAL A 407 -38.75 12.58 -26.59
N GLY A 408 -37.66 12.24 -27.28
CA GLY A 408 -36.78 11.11 -26.96
C GLY A 408 -35.30 11.47 -26.93
N VAL A 409 -34.49 10.53 -26.46
CA VAL A 409 -33.02 10.67 -26.42
C VAL A 409 -32.43 10.09 -27.70
N THR A 410 -31.80 10.94 -28.52
CA THR A 410 -31.07 10.48 -29.71
C THR A 410 -29.75 9.82 -29.29
N VAL A 411 -29.58 8.55 -29.66
CA VAL A 411 -28.36 7.77 -29.40
C VAL A 411 -27.56 7.65 -30.71
N PRO A 412 -26.30 8.11 -30.76
CA PRO A 412 -25.46 7.92 -31.94
C PRO A 412 -25.20 6.45 -32.27
N GLU A 413 -24.92 6.16 -33.53
CA GLU A 413 -24.56 4.81 -33.98
C GLU A 413 -23.32 4.30 -33.25
N GLY A 414 -23.33 3.04 -32.82
CA GLY A 414 -22.24 2.42 -32.06
C GLY A 414 -22.22 2.74 -30.56
N MET A 415 -23.13 3.59 -30.07
CA MET A 415 -23.27 3.91 -28.63
C MET A 415 -24.48 3.24 -28.00
N ILE A 416 -24.45 3.12 -26.67
CA ILE A 416 -25.65 2.95 -25.85
C ILE A 416 -25.82 4.16 -24.92
N THR A 417 -27.03 4.38 -24.43
CA THR A 417 -27.29 5.34 -23.34
C THR A 417 -27.97 4.64 -22.18
N LEU A 418 -27.31 4.59 -21.03
CA LEU A 418 -27.92 4.10 -19.79
C LEU A 418 -28.94 5.12 -19.26
N GLU A 419 -30.10 4.65 -18.83
CA GLU A 419 -31.11 5.44 -18.13
C GLU A 419 -30.98 5.25 -16.61
N LEU A 420 -30.56 6.31 -15.92
CA LEU A 420 -30.31 6.36 -14.48
C LEU A 420 -31.42 7.14 -13.75
N PRO A 421 -31.64 6.86 -12.45
CA PRO A 421 -32.52 7.68 -11.64
C PRO A 421 -31.98 9.10 -11.47
N VAL A 422 -32.88 10.07 -11.30
CA VAL A 422 -32.47 11.47 -11.01
C VAL A 422 -31.70 11.56 -9.71
N LYS A 423 -32.16 10.85 -8.67
CA LYS A 423 -31.50 10.80 -7.37
C LYS A 423 -30.36 9.78 -7.41
N LYS A 424 -29.16 10.21 -7.03
CA LYS A 424 -28.00 9.32 -6.80
C LYS A 424 -28.37 8.24 -5.78
N PRO A 425 -28.08 6.95 -6.05
CA PRO A 425 -28.18 5.90 -5.05
C PRO A 425 -27.39 6.24 -3.78
N ASN A 426 -27.84 5.76 -2.62
CA ASN A 426 -27.20 6.07 -1.34
C ASN A 426 -25.94 5.22 -1.10
N VAL A 427 -24.97 5.33 -2.01
CA VAL A 427 -23.64 4.72 -1.95
C VAL A 427 -22.61 5.77 -2.37
N THR A 428 -21.41 5.71 -1.78
CA THR A 428 -20.36 6.70 -1.99
C THR A 428 -20.02 6.90 -3.47
N VAL A 429 -19.72 5.81 -4.17
CA VAL A 429 -19.57 5.77 -5.64
C VAL A 429 -20.50 4.69 -6.18
N PRO A 430 -21.57 5.04 -6.92
CA PRO A 430 -22.43 4.06 -7.57
C PRO A 430 -21.69 3.28 -8.66
N VAL A 431 -21.94 1.98 -8.72
CA VAL A 431 -21.39 1.08 -9.73
C VAL A 431 -22.53 0.44 -10.51
N VAL A 432 -22.45 0.51 -11.84
CA VAL A 432 -23.29 -0.26 -12.76
C VAL A 432 -22.45 -1.40 -13.32
N GLU A 433 -22.90 -2.63 -13.12
CA GLU A 433 -22.36 -3.79 -13.82
C GLU A 433 -23.00 -3.90 -15.20
N LEU A 434 -22.15 -4.00 -16.22
CA LEU A 434 -22.48 -4.25 -17.61
C LEU A 434 -22.01 -5.66 -17.95
N ILE A 435 -22.96 -6.56 -18.19
CA ILE A 435 -22.68 -7.94 -18.62
C ILE A 435 -22.57 -7.91 -20.14
N LEU A 436 -21.39 -8.24 -20.65
CA LEU A 436 -21.07 -8.26 -22.07
C LEU A 436 -21.38 -9.63 -22.66
N LYS A 437 -21.85 -9.63 -23.90
CA LYS A 437 -22.00 -10.85 -24.70
C LYS A 437 -20.61 -11.45 -25.01
N ASP A 438 -20.58 -12.78 -25.12
CA ASP A 438 -19.38 -13.55 -25.51
C ASP A 438 -18.87 -13.24 -26.92
#